data_AF-A0A1G8K9H3-F1
#
_entry.id   AF-A0A1G8K9H3-F1
#
_cell.length_a   1.000
_cell.length_b   1.000
_cell.length_c   1.000
_cell.angle_alpha   90.00
_cell.angle_beta   90.00
_cell.angle_gamma   90.00
#
_symmetry.space_group_name_H-M   'P 1'
#
loop_
_entity.id
_entity.type
_entity.pdbx_description
1 polymer ?
#
loop_
_entity_poly.entity_id
_entity_poly.type
_entity_poly.pdbx_seq_one_letter_code
_entity_poly.pdbx_strand_id
1 'polypeptide(L)' 'MRSDSGHNGGVLDTSARLLRLLSLLQTRRDWPGPELAERLGVARRTVRRDVERLRGAR' A
#
# COMPACT_ATOMS: atom_id res chain seq x y z
N MET A 1 -12.02 19.49 5.46
CA MET A 1 -10.64 19.20 5.03
C MET A 1 -9.84 18.69 6.23
N ARG A 2 -10.09 17.45 6.67
CA ARG A 2 -9.36 16.68 7.68
C ARG A 2 -10.10 15.35 7.82
N SER A 3 -9.42 14.26 7.47
CA SER A 3 -9.50 12.94 8.10
C SER A 3 -8.37 12.11 7.50
N ASP A 4 -7.18 12.44 8.01
CA ASP A 4 -5.98 11.63 7.91
C ASP A 4 -6.17 10.40 8.83
N SER A 5 -7.07 9.50 8.46
CA SER A 5 -7.27 8.25 9.19
C SER A 5 -6.38 7.19 8.57
N GLY A 6 -5.13 7.18 9.02
CA GLY A 6 -4.24 6.06 8.83
C GLY A 6 -4.91 4.80 9.37
N HIS A 7 -5.23 3.87 8.47
CA HIS A 7 -5.35 2.45 8.80
C HIS A 7 -4.00 2.00 9.37
N ASN A 8 -3.83 2.19 10.67
CA ASN A 8 -2.81 1.58 11.50
C ASN A 8 -3.49 0.44 12.27
N GLY A 9 -4.25 -0.39 11.55
CA GLY A 9 -4.69 -1.66 12.09
C GLY A 9 -3.46 -2.52 12.33
N GLY A 10 -3.50 -3.41 13.33
CA GLY A 10 -2.36 -4.23 13.73
C GLY A 10 -1.73 -5.05 12.60
N VAL A 11 -0.74 -5.89 12.94
CA VAL A 11 0.05 -6.70 11.98
C VAL A 11 -0.80 -7.37 10.89
N LEU A 12 -2.01 -7.84 11.22
CA LEU A 12 -2.96 -8.45 10.26
C LEU A 12 -3.45 -7.48 9.17
N ASP A 13 -3.73 -6.21 9.49
CA ASP A 13 -4.11 -5.18 8.52
C ASP A 13 -2.94 -4.81 7.59
N THR A 14 -1.73 -4.77 8.16
CA THR A 14 -0.52 -4.54 7.37
C THR A 14 -0.25 -5.71 6.42
N SER A 15 -0.35 -6.96 6.88
CA SER A 15 -0.17 -8.14 6.03
C SER A 15 -1.21 -8.21 4.90
N ALA A 16 -2.48 -7.95 5.19
CA ALA A 16 -3.54 -7.92 4.18
C ALA A 16 -3.27 -6.83 3.12
N ARG A 17 -2.83 -5.64 3.55
CA ARG A 17 -2.49 -4.55 2.63
C ARG A 17 -1.27 -4.88 1.75
N LEU A 18 -0.24 -5.51 2.31
CA LEU A 18 0.95 -5.94 1.54
C LEU A 18 0.60 -7.00 0.50
N LEU A 19 -0.23 -7.99 0.85
CA LEU A 19 -0.70 -9.00 -0.11
C LEU A 19 -1.50 -8.35 -1.23
N ARG A 20 -2.39 -7.41 -0.91
CA ARG A 20 -3.17 -6.69 -1.92
C ARG A 20 -2.29 -5.83 -2.82
N LEU A 21 -1.27 -5.16 -2.27
CA LEU A 21 -0.28 -4.42 -3.04
C LEU A 21 0.51 -5.34 -3.98
N LEU A 22 0.94 -6.52 -3.51
CA LEU A 22 1.62 -7.53 -4.33
C LEU A 22 0.75 -7.99 -5.51
N SER A 23 -0.51 -8.32 -5.27
CA SER A 23 -1.43 -8.73 -6.35
C SER A 23 -1.62 -7.64 -7.42
N LEU A 24 -1.70 -6.36 -7.01
CA LEU A 24 -1.79 -5.23 -7.95
C LEU A 24 -0.53 -5.11 -8.82
N LEU A 25 0.66 -5.21 -8.20
CA LEU A 25 1.95 -5.14 -8.92
C LEU A 25 2.18 -6.33 -9.85
N GLN A 26 1.62 -7.50 -9.52
CA GLN A 26 1.67 -8.69 -10.39
C GLN A 26 0.75 -8.55 -11.61
N THR A 27 -0.37 -7.83 -11.48
CA THR A 27 -1.32 -7.62 -12.58
C THR A 27 -0.79 -6.61 -13.60
N ARG A 28 -0.08 -5.57 -13.13
CA ARG A 28 0.55 -4.56 -13.97
C ARG A 28 1.87 -4.10 -13.35
N ARG A 29 2.92 -4.11 -14.17
CA ARG A 29 4.29 -3.76 -13.75
C ARG A 29 4.42 -2.32 -13.25
N ASP A 30 3.70 -1.39 -13.88
CA ASP A 30 3.80 0.05 -13.57
C ASP A 30 2.47 0.61 -13.11
N TRP A 31 2.49 1.19 -11.91
CA TRP A 31 1.34 1.89 -11.33
C TRP A 31 1.76 3.30 -10.88
N PRO A 32 0.94 4.32 -11.18
CA PRO A 32 1.07 5.62 -10.54
C PRO A 32 0.86 5.52 -9.02
N GLY A 33 1.74 6.15 -8.23
CA GLY A 33 1.63 6.18 -6.77
C GLY A 33 0.28 6.67 -6.21
N PRO A 34 -0.37 7.70 -6.81
CA PRO A 34 -1.72 8.12 -6.40
C PRO A 34 -2.79 7.05 -6.66
N GLU A 35 -2.71 6.33 -7.77
CA GLU A 35 -3.71 5.31 -8.12
C GLU A 35 -3.63 4.10 -7.19
N LEU A 36 -2.43 3.69 -6.78
CA LEU A 36 -2.26 2.67 -5.74
C LEU A 36 -2.85 3.12 -4.41
N ALA A 37 -2.67 4.39 -4.05
CA ALA A 37 -3.18 4.95 -2.80
C ALA A 37 -4.72 4.90 -2.76
N GLU A 38 -5.38 5.28 -3.86
CA GLU A 38 -6.83 5.20 -3.99
C GLU A 38 -7.33 3.75 -3.94
N ARG A 39 -6.71 2.83 -4.68
CA ARG A 39 -7.12 1.41 -4.72
C ARG A 39 -6.92 0.68 -3.39
N LEU A 40 -5.91 1.08 -2.63
CA LEU A 40 -5.61 0.52 -1.31
C LEU A 40 -6.33 1.26 -0.18
N GLY A 41 -6.98 2.40 -0.46
CA GLY A 41 -7.64 3.24 0.55
C GLY A 41 -6.67 3.82 1.59
N VAL A 42 -5.43 4.10 1.20
CA VAL A 42 -4.38 4.61 2.11
C VAL A 42 -3.69 5.85 1.53
N ALA A 43 -2.96 6.57 2.36
CA ALA A 43 -2.17 7.72 1.90
C ALA A 43 -0.97 7.27 1.03
N ARG A 44 -0.55 8.13 0.08
CA ARG A 44 0.63 7.91 -0.78
C ARG A 44 1.91 7.57 -0.01
N ARG A 45 2.09 8.18 1.17
CA ARG A 45 3.24 7.90 2.06
C ARG A 45 3.25 6.45 2.59
N THR A 46 2.07 5.88 2.84
CA THR A 46 1.90 4.49 3.28
C THR A 46 2.23 3.54 2.14
N VAL A 47 1.72 3.82 0.93
CA VAL A 47 2.08 3.05 -0.28
C VAL A 47 3.59 3.00 -0.46
N ARG A 48 4.28 4.15 -0.36
CA ARG A 48 5.74 4.20 -0.48
C ARG A 48 6.43 3.31 0.57
N ARG A 49 6.02 3.39 1.84
CA ARG A 49 6.58 2.55 2.92
C ARG A 49 6.36 1.06 2.66
N ASP A 50 5.18 0.69 2.21
CA ASP A 50 4.82 -0.71 1.92
C ASP A 50 5.59 -1.25 0.70
N VAL A 51 5.80 -0.42 -0.33
CA VAL A 51 6.65 -0.77 -1.48
C VAL A 51 8.11 -0.96 -1.06
N GLU A 52 8.69 -0.06 -0.27
CA GLU A 52 10.05 -0.22 0.26
C GLU A 52 10.19 -1.51 1.07
N ARG A 53 9.18 -1.82 1.89
CA ARG A 53 9.15 -3.07 2.68
C ARG A 53 9.14 -4.31 1.79
N LEU A 54 8.37 -4.30 0.69
CA LEU A 54 8.37 -5.41 -0.27
C LEU A 54 9.70 -5.53 -1.02
N ARG A 55 10.35 -4.41 -1.35
CA ARG A 55 11.67 -4.39 -2.02
C ARG A 55 12.79 -4.90 -1.13
N GLY A 56 12.77 -4.57 0.16
CA GLY A 56 13.73 -5.07 1.15
C GLY A 56 13.45 -6.50 1.63
N ALA A 57 12.31 -7.08 1.26
CA ALA A 57 11.99 -8.49 1.49
C ALA A 57 12.42 -9.40 0.33
N ARG A 58 13.11 -8.85 -0.68
CA ARG A 58 13.78 -9.59 -1.75
C ARG A 58 15.22 -9.87 -1.36
#